data_AF-A0A8S0WQK2-F1
#
_entry.id   AF-A0A8S0WQK2-F1
#
_cell.length_a   1.000
_cell.length_b   1.000
_cell.length_c   1.000
_cell.angle_alpha   90.00
_cell.angle_beta   90.00
_cell.angle_gamma   90.00
#
_symmetry.space_group_name_H-M   'P 1'
#
loop_
_entity.id
_entity.type
_entity.pdbx_description
1 polymer ?
#
loop_
_entity_poly.entity_id
_entity_poly.type
_entity_poly.pdbx_seq_one_letter_code
_entity_poly.pdbx_strand_id
1 'polypeptide(L)'
;MSPARVAGIPGFRRYSQATAVLEQQQEVHHPEPAPSTQQEEHRNQPSASREARSQPHLERWSSRTYGFSWRGPSPEELAVRGRQQKEYLERLFHPLKFPPELVQRVLTHSSHVQGRNGHNGAFSFIGRRVMSAYFQLFLHKSPNLKPSDDLEDLVSRALHTNLVGQHIGDVWGVGRELVWEPNAPSSRLDKNAAAALRAAGLYKVQGEAIQAMIGAIYHQYGGAVALRVFHTRVLPLLLVKGGLPKVFHKDVKAQCDKFGGPEGPLLVPREEKAPVLEESKPVTPKLEMDDPPVPF
;
A
#
# COMPACT_ATOMS: atom_id res chain seq x y z
N MET A 1 -0.04 -48.29 -4.89
CA MET A 1 -0.77 -47.19 -5.55
C MET A 1 0.18 -46.01 -5.68
N SER A 2 0.67 -45.75 -6.90
CA SER A 2 1.60 -44.65 -7.18
C SER A 2 0.85 -43.34 -7.39
N PRO A 3 1.33 -42.19 -6.87
CA PRO A 3 0.72 -40.90 -7.17
C PRO A 3 1.12 -40.44 -8.57
N ALA A 4 0.12 -40.01 -9.33
CA ALA A 4 0.25 -39.50 -10.68
C ALA A 4 1.09 -38.20 -10.71
N ARG A 5 2.11 -38.17 -11.58
CA ARG A 5 2.87 -36.96 -11.92
C ARG A 5 2.00 -36.04 -12.78
N VAL A 6 1.59 -34.91 -12.23
CA VAL A 6 1.00 -33.80 -12.99
C VAL A 6 2.10 -33.12 -13.80
N ALA A 7 1.94 -33.07 -15.12
CA ALA A 7 2.87 -32.42 -16.03
C ALA A 7 2.94 -30.91 -15.75
N GLY A 8 4.16 -30.39 -15.56
CA GLY A 8 4.43 -29.00 -15.21
C GLY A 8 4.31 -28.04 -16.40
N ILE A 9 3.70 -26.89 -16.15
CA ILE A 9 3.58 -25.75 -17.08
C ILE A 9 4.97 -25.10 -17.29
N PRO A 10 5.48 -24.99 -18.54
CA PRO A 10 6.75 -24.34 -18.83
C PRO A 10 6.64 -22.81 -18.71
N GLY A 11 7.50 -22.18 -17.90
CA GLY A 11 7.68 -20.73 -17.86
C GLY A 11 7.43 -20.05 -16.52
N PHE A 12 6.71 -20.69 -15.59
CA PHE A 12 6.25 -20.05 -14.36
C PHE A 12 7.16 -20.24 -13.13
N ARG A 13 8.17 -21.10 -13.19
CA ARG A 13 9.03 -21.45 -12.03
C ARG A 13 10.09 -20.41 -11.63
N ARG A 14 10.35 -19.37 -12.42
CA ARG A 14 11.53 -18.51 -12.16
C ARG A 14 11.31 -17.35 -11.19
N TYR A 15 10.08 -16.92 -10.92
CA TYR A 15 9.85 -15.71 -10.11
C TYR A 15 9.34 -15.98 -8.69
N SER A 16 8.57 -17.05 -8.46
CA SER A 16 8.13 -17.42 -7.09
C SER A 16 9.25 -18.01 -6.23
N GLN A 17 10.29 -18.58 -6.84
CA GLN A 17 11.46 -19.10 -6.11
C GLN A 17 12.40 -17.99 -5.62
N ALA A 18 12.46 -16.83 -6.26
CA ALA A 18 13.31 -15.73 -5.83
C ALA A 18 12.89 -15.14 -4.46
N THR A 19 11.59 -15.19 -4.14
CA THR A 19 11.06 -14.80 -2.83
C THR A 19 11.28 -15.85 -1.74
N ALA A 20 11.39 -17.15 -2.08
CA ALA A 20 11.67 -18.20 -1.10
C ALA A 20 13.17 -18.25 -0.70
N VAL A 21 14.06 -17.81 -1.58
CA VAL A 21 15.51 -17.71 -1.30
C VAL A 21 15.83 -16.58 -0.30
N LEU A 22 14.97 -15.56 -0.19
CA LEU A 22 15.11 -14.45 0.78
C LEU A 22 15.00 -14.93 2.24
N GLU A 23 14.22 -15.98 2.50
CA GLU A 23 14.01 -16.53 3.85
C GLU A 23 15.20 -17.38 4.34
N GLN A 24 16.04 -17.91 3.43
CA GLN A 24 17.19 -18.75 3.77
C GLN A 24 18.51 -18.00 3.97
N GLN A 25 18.61 -16.73 3.58
CA GLN A 25 19.88 -15.98 3.62
C GLN A 25 19.97 -14.95 4.77
N GLN A 26 19.03 -14.97 5.72
CA GLN A 26 18.99 -14.00 6.81
C GLN A 26 19.80 -14.39 8.06
N GLU A 27 20.54 -15.51 8.02
CA GLU A 27 21.60 -15.80 8.99
C GLU A 27 22.98 -15.57 8.36
N VAL A 28 23.79 -14.76 9.05
CA VAL A 28 25.26 -14.61 8.96
C VAL A 28 25.81 -13.40 8.17
N HIS A 29 26.58 -12.60 8.92
CA HIS A 29 27.66 -11.65 8.57
C HIS A 29 27.33 -10.24 8.03
N HIS A 30 27.49 -9.25 8.91
CA HIS A 30 27.86 -7.88 8.56
C HIS A 30 29.40 -7.73 8.63
N PRO A 31 30.06 -7.25 7.57
CA PRO A 31 31.35 -6.59 7.70
C PRO A 31 31.19 -5.06 7.73
N GLU A 32 32.06 -4.46 8.53
CA GLU A 32 32.26 -3.04 8.81
C GLU A 32 32.68 -2.24 7.56
N PRO A 33 32.20 -0.99 7.34
CA PRO A 33 32.62 -0.20 6.19
C PRO A 33 33.89 0.63 6.48
N ALA A 34 34.89 0.48 5.60
CA ALA A 34 36.07 1.33 5.53
C ALA A 34 35.75 2.74 4.97
N PRO A 35 36.58 3.77 5.25
CA PRO A 35 36.29 5.15 4.89
C PRO A 35 36.60 5.46 3.43
N SER A 36 35.70 6.16 2.74
CA SER A 36 35.87 6.64 1.36
C SER A 36 36.44 8.06 1.33
N THR A 37 37.62 8.16 0.71
CA THR A 37 38.38 9.39 0.42
C THR A 37 37.67 10.28 -0.59
N GLN A 38 37.78 11.60 -0.36
CA GLN A 38 37.29 12.69 -1.18
C GLN A 38 38.04 12.80 -2.51
N GLN A 39 37.32 13.04 -3.61
CA GLN A 39 37.78 13.83 -4.77
C GLN A 39 36.62 14.06 -5.74
N GLU A 40 36.09 15.29 -5.78
CA GLU A 40 35.33 15.81 -6.92
C GLU A 40 35.72 17.27 -7.12
N GLU A 41 36.47 17.54 -8.20
CA GLU A 41 36.78 18.88 -8.68
C GLU A 41 36.45 18.94 -10.18
N HIS A 42 35.70 19.98 -10.54
CA HIS A 42 35.48 20.57 -11.86
C HIS A 42 34.78 19.76 -12.98
N ARG A 43 33.65 20.29 -13.48
CA ARG A 43 33.65 21.17 -14.69
C ARG A 43 32.26 21.72 -15.02
N ASN A 44 32.14 23.05 -14.96
CA ASN A 44 31.05 23.83 -15.55
C ASN A 44 31.13 23.82 -17.08
N GLN A 45 30.00 23.59 -17.76
CA GLN A 45 29.75 24.09 -19.11
C GLN A 45 28.29 24.52 -19.28
N PRO A 46 28.03 25.62 -20.03
CA PRO A 46 26.70 26.23 -20.17
C PRO A 46 25.85 25.55 -21.25
N SER A 47 24.55 25.42 -20.96
CA SER A 47 23.53 24.92 -21.88
C SER A 47 23.01 26.03 -22.80
N ALA A 48 23.22 25.86 -24.11
CA ALA A 48 22.50 26.58 -25.14
C ALA A 48 21.46 25.68 -25.80
N SER A 49 20.39 26.30 -26.30
CA SER A 49 19.40 25.80 -27.27
C SER A 49 18.24 24.97 -26.70
N ARG A 50 17.27 25.72 -26.19
CA ARG A 50 15.86 25.35 -26.02
C ARG A 50 15.16 25.69 -27.34
N GLU A 51 14.62 24.68 -28.03
CA GLU A 51 13.50 24.71 -28.99
C GLU A 51 13.64 23.59 -30.04
N ALA A 52 12.80 22.54 -29.93
CA ALA A 52 12.01 22.02 -31.05
C ALA A 52 11.28 20.71 -30.69
N ARG A 53 9.94 20.80 -30.71
CA ARG A 53 8.97 19.85 -31.26
C ARG A 53 8.87 18.43 -30.68
N SER A 54 7.90 18.33 -29.77
CA SER A 54 6.74 17.43 -29.82
C SER A 54 6.64 16.48 -31.02
N GLN A 55 6.89 15.20 -30.78
CA GLN A 55 6.34 14.05 -31.52
C GLN A 55 5.98 12.93 -30.54
N PRO A 56 4.98 12.08 -30.85
CA PRO A 56 4.28 11.26 -29.87
C PRO A 56 5.13 10.07 -29.41
N HIS A 57 5.42 10.01 -28.11
CA HIS A 57 6.22 8.97 -27.45
C HIS A 57 5.53 7.58 -27.40
N LEU A 58 4.37 7.40 -28.04
CA LEU A 58 3.52 6.21 -27.86
C LEU A 58 3.83 5.03 -28.80
N GLU A 59 4.50 5.24 -29.95
CA GLU A 59 4.84 4.15 -30.88
C GLU A 59 6.18 3.46 -30.58
N ARG A 60 6.98 4.00 -29.65
CA ARG A 60 8.32 3.45 -29.37
C ARG A 60 8.28 2.18 -28.50
N TRP A 61 7.16 1.87 -27.87
CA TRP A 61 7.01 0.71 -27.00
C TRP A 61 6.55 -0.57 -27.74
N SER A 62 6.09 -0.48 -28.99
CA SER A 62 5.63 -1.65 -29.76
C SER A 62 6.70 -2.35 -30.59
N SER A 63 7.85 -1.73 -30.83
CA SER A 63 8.76 -2.16 -31.91
C SER A 63 10.11 -2.74 -31.45
N ARG A 64 10.27 -3.08 -30.16
CA ARG A 64 11.54 -3.61 -29.61
C ARG A 64 11.49 -5.05 -29.10
N THR A 65 10.37 -5.76 -29.22
CA THR A 65 10.31 -7.17 -28.86
C THR A 65 10.44 -8.04 -30.11
N TYR A 66 11.60 -8.69 -30.22
CA TYR A 66 11.79 -9.98 -30.86
C TYR A 66 10.49 -10.80 -30.82
N GLY A 67 10.16 -11.52 -31.91
CA GLY A 67 8.93 -12.28 -32.20
C GLY A 67 8.49 -13.33 -31.17
N PHE A 68 8.41 -12.96 -29.91
CA PHE A 68 7.84 -13.68 -28.80
C PHE A 68 6.36 -13.29 -28.74
N SER A 69 5.49 -14.14 -29.29
CA SER A 69 4.06 -14.00 -29.11
C SER A 69 3.75 -14.22 -27.64
N TRP A 70 3.60 -13.15 -26.87
CA TRP A 70 3.14 -13.25 -25.48
C TRP A 70 1.74 -13.85 -25.50
N ARG A 71 1.64 -15.14 -25.18
CA ARG A 71 0.36 -15.77 -24.88
C ARG A 71 0.01 -15.32 -23.47
N GLY A 72 -0.89 -14.32 -23.37
CA GLY A 72 -1.43 -13.91 -22.09
C GLY A 72 -1.98 -15.14 -21.33
N PRO A 73 -2.04 -15.08 -19.98
CA PRO A 73 -2.57 -16.18 -19.21
C PRO A 73 -4.00 -16.49 -19.62
N SER A 74 -4.37 -17.76 -19.53
CA SER A 74 -5.72 -18.19 -19.87
C SER A 74 -6.74 -17.56 -18.89
N PRO A 75 -8.02 -17.44 -19.28
CA PRO A 75 -9.07 -17.01 -18.36
C PRO A 75 -9.14 -17.84 -17.07
N GLU A 76 -8.82 -19.14 -17.16
CA GLU A 76 -8.78 -20.04 -16.00
C GLU A 76 -7.63 -19.70 -15.05
N GLU A 77 -6.42 -19.44 -15.57
CA GLU A 77 -5.26 -19.05 -14.78
C GLU A 77 -5.49 -17.71 -14.06
N LEU A 78 -6.14 -16.77 -14.73
CA LEU A 78 -6.56 -15.49 -14.14
C LEU A 78 -7.56 -15.71 -12.99
N ALA A 79 -8.54 -16.59 -13.20
CA ALA A 79 -9.54 -16.90 -12.17
C ALA A 79 -8.92 -17.60 -10.95
N VAL A 80 -8.00 -18.55 -11.16
CA VAL A 80 -7.26 -19.20 -10.07
C VAL A 80 -6.45 -18.18 -9.28
N ARG A 81 -5.71 -17.30 -9.96
CA ARG A 81 -4.91 -16.27 -9.30
C ARG A 81 -5.79 -15.27 -8.54
N GLY A 82 -6.89 -14.82 -9.13
CA GLY A 82 -7.84 -13.92 -8.46
C GLY A 82 -8.39 -14.51 -7.16
N ARG A 83 -8.65 -15.81 -7.12
CA ARG A 83 -9.04 -16.51 -5.88
C ARG A 83 -7.92 -16.52 -4.84
N GLN A 84 -6.70 -16.90 -5.23
CA GLN A 84 -5.55 -16.93 -4.32
C GLN A 84 -5.24 -15.55 -3.72
N GLN A 85 -5.22 -14.53 -4.57
CA GLN A 85 -4.99 -13.15 -4.14
C GLN A 85 -6.10 -12.66 -3.21
N LYS A 86 -7.36 -13.04 -3.47
CA LYS A 86 -8.49 -12.71 -2.59
C LYS A 86 -8.32 -13.36 -1.23
N GLU A 87 -8.06 -14.67 -1.19
CA GLU A 87 -7.80 -15.41 0.05
C GLU A 87 -6.64 -14.80 0.84
N TYR A 88 -5.60 -14.35 0.15
CA TYR A 88 -4.48 -13.64 0.74
C TYR A 88 -4.91 -12.34 1.45
N LEU A 89 -5.67 -11.46 0.79
CA LEU A 89 -6.16 -10.21 1.40
C LEU A 89 -7.13 -10.46 2.56
N GLU A 90 -8.04 -11.42 2.41
CA GLU A 90 -9.02 -11.75 3.47
C GLU A 90 -8.36 -12.38 4.69
N ARG A 91 -7.27 -13.13 4.51
CA ARG A 91 -6.43 -13.62 5.61
C ARG A 91 -5.69 -12.49 6.30
N LEU A 92 -5.14 -11.55 5.53
CA LEU A 92 -4.36 -10.43 6.07
C LEU A 92 -5.22 -9.43 6.84
N PHE A 93 -6.46 -9.20 6.37
CA PHE A 93 -7.37 -8.20 6.94
C PHE A 93 -8.68 -8.83 7.43
N HIS A 94 -8.61 -9.98 8.09
CA HIS A 94 -9.80 -10.60 8.66
C HIS A 94 -10.53 -9.61 9.60
N PRO A 95 -11.87 -9.46 9.53
CA PRO A 95 -12.86 -10.24 8.76
C PRO A 95 -13.27 -9.62 7.41
N LEU A 96 -12.51 -8.68 6.85
CA LEU A 96 -12.87 -7.99 5.62
C LEU A 96 -12.95 -8.95 4.43
N LYS A 97 -13.92 -8.73 3.55
CA LYS A 97 -14.15 -9.46 2.29
C LYS A 97 -13.86 -8.59 1.08
N PHE A 98 -13.29 -9.15 0.02
CA PHE A 98 -12.92 -8.32 -1.14
C PHE A 98 -13.47 -8.90 -2.44
N PRO A 99 -14.05 -8.06 -3.33
CA PRO A 99 -14.36 -8.48 -4.69
C PRO A 99 -13.08 -8.91 -5.43
N PRO A 100 -13.06 -10.07 -6.11
CA PRO A 100 -11.87 -10.56 -6.81
C PRO A 100 -11.26 -9.54 -7.78
N GLU A 101 -12.10 -8.76 -8.47
CA GLU A 101 -11.69 -7.76 -9.46
C GLU A 101 -10.96 -6.60 -8.79
N LEU A 102 -11.39 -6.20 -7.59
CA LEU A 102 -10.71 -5.18 -6.81
C LEU A 102 -9.34 -5.67 -6.36
N VAL A 103 -9.28 -6.89 -5.84
CA VAL A 103 -8.04 -7.51 -5.37
C VAL A 103 -7.01 -7.60 -6.50
N GLN A 104 -7.44 -8.07 -7.67
CA GLN A 104 -6.59 -8.15 -8.85
C GLN A 104 -6.02 -6.78 -9.21
N ARG A 105 -6.84 -5.72 -9.21
CA ARG A 105 -6.37 -4.35 -9.50
C ARG A 105 -5.38 -3.85 -8.45
N VAL A 106 -5.65 -4.07 -7.16
CA VAL A 106 -4.80 -3.64 -6.04
C VAL A 106 -3.42 -4.32 -6.07
N LEU A 107 -3.37 -5.58 -6.51
CA LEU A 107 -2.15 -6.36 -6.59
C LEU A 107 -1.50 -6.38 -7.99
N THR A 108 -2.00 -5.59 -8.94
CA THR A 108 -1.39 -5.46 -10.27
C THR A 108 -0.73 -4.10 -10.42
N HIS A 109 0.57 -4.08 -10.65
CA HIS A 109 1.32 -2.87 -10.95
C HIS A 109 1.24 -2.51 -12.44
N SER A 110 1.38 -1.22 -12.76
CA SER A 110 1.30 -0.70 -14.14
C SER A 110 2.42 -1.20 -15.05
N SER A 111 3.52 -1.72 -14.50
CA SER A 111 4.60 -2.30 -15.30
C SER A 111 4.24 -3.65 -15.93
N HIS A 112 3.22 -4.34 -15.44
CA HIS A 112 2.79 -5.62 -16.00
C HIS A 112 1.79 -5.43 -17.14
N VAL A 113 1.81 -6.30 -18.15
CA VAL A 113 0.88 -6.25 -19.30
C VAL A 113 -0.60 -6.24 -18.90
N GLN A 114 -0.95 -6.93 -17.81
CA GLN A 114 -2.32 -6.95 -17.27
C GLN A 114 -2.74 -5.62 -16.65
N GLY A 115 -1.81 -4.72 -16.33
CA GLY A 115 -2.11 -3.40 -15.79
C GLY A 115 -2.98 -2.55 -16.72
N ARG A 116 -3.03 -2.88 -18.02
CA ARG A 116 -3.95 -2.27 -19.00
C ARG A 116 -5.43 -2.50 -18.66
N ASN A 117 -5.75 -3.61 -17.99
CA ASN A 117 -7.12 -3.95 -17.56
C ASN A 117 -7.45 -3.37 -16.17
N GLY A 118 -6.54 -2.56 -15.61
CA GLY A 118 -6.62 -2.01 -14.27
C GLY A 118 -5.36 -2.33 -13.48
N HIS A 119 -4.83 -1.30 -12.81
CA HIS A 119 -3.66 -1.41 -11.95
C HIS A 119 -3.88 -0.62 -10.66
N ASN A 120 -2.95 -0.76 -9.73
CA ASN A 120 -3.06 -0.27 -8.36
C ASN A 120 -2.88 1.25 -8.21
N GLY A 121 -2.71 2.01 -9.30
CA GLY A 121 -2.30 3.41 -9.25
C GLY A 121 -3.32 4.33 -8.57
N ALA A 122 -4.60 4.20 -8.92
CA ALA A 122 -5.67 5.00 -8.32
C ALA A 122 -5.84 4.70 -6.82
N PHE A 123 -5.81 3.42 -6.43
CA PHE A 123 -5.90 3.03 -5.03
C PHE A 123 -4.65 3.41 -4.23
N SER A 124 -3.46 3.30 -4.82
CA SER A 124 -2.20 3.75 -4.20
C SER A 124 -2.22 5.25 -3.92
N PHE A 125 -2.73 6.05 -4.86
CA PHE A 125 -2.89 7.49 -4.70
C PHE A 125 -3.81 7.86 -3.52
N ILE A 126 -4.94 7.14 -3.38
CA ILE A 126 -5.88 7.31 -2.26
C ILE A 126 -5.21 6.87 -0.96
N GLY A 127 -4.65 5.66 -0.93
CA GLY A 127 -4.07 5.08 0.27
C GLY A 127 -2.90 5.89 0.82
N ARG A 128 -2.05 6.45 -0.04
CA ARG A 128 -0.98 7.37 0.38
C ARG A 128 -1.54 8.57 1.17
N ARG A 129 -2.61 9.19 0.69
CA ARG A 129 -3.28 10.31 1.39
C ARG A 129 -3.91 9.89 2.70
N VAL A 130 -4.60 8.75 2.69
CA VAL A 130 -5.24 8.18 3.88
C VAL A 130 -4.19 7.90 4.97
N MET A 131 -3.09 7.23 4.61
CA MET A 131 -2.01 6.94 5.55
C MET A 131 -1.34 8.22 6.06
N SER A 132 -1.03 9.19 5.19
CA SER A 132 -0.45 10.47 5.60
C SER A 132 -1.36 11.23 6.57
N ALA A 133 -2.66 11.33 6.27
CA ALA A 133 -3.62 12.01 7.14
C ALA A 133 -3.73 11.34 8.52
N TYR A 134 -3.83 10.02 8.57
CA TYR A 134 -3.90 9.28 9.84
C TYR A 134 -2.60 9.39 10.64
N PHE A 135 -1.47 9.43 9.95
CA PHE A 135 -0.19 9.59 10.61
C PHE A 135 0.01 11.00 11.17
N GLN A 136 -0.39 12.04 10.44
CA GLN A 136 -0.40 13.42 10.96
C GLN A 136 -1.32 13.55 12.18
N LEU A 137 -2.53 13.00 12.12
CA LEU A 137 -3.46 12.99 13.26
C LEU A 137 -2.89 12.24 14.48
N PHE A 138 -2.13 11.17 14.25
CA PHE A 138 -1.41 10.48 15.31
C PHE A 138 -0.34 11.38 15.95
N LEU A 139 0.51 12.00 15.12
CA LEU A 139 1.58 12.87 15.60
C LEU A 139 1.04 14.07 16.38
N HIS A 140 -0.02 14.72 15.90
CA HIS A 140 -0.67 15.83 16.61
C HIS A 140 -1.23 15.46 17.99
N LYS A 141 -1.60 14.18 18.20
CA LYS A 141 -2.09 13.70 19.48
C LYS A 141 -0.97 13.24 20.41
N SER A 142 0.26 13.11 19.91
CA SER A 142 1.39 12.67 20.71
C SER A 142 1.87 13.79 21.62
N PRO A 143 2.07 13.53 22.93
CA PRO A 143 2.70 14.49 23.83
C PRO A 143 4.19 14.69 23.54
N ASN A 144 4.80 13.84 22.70
CA ASN A 144 6.21 13.89 22.33
C ASN A 144 6.47 14.78 21.11
N LEU A 145 5.42 15.30 20.45
CA LEU A 145 5.56 16.22 19.34
C LEU A 145 6.00 17.60 19.85
N LYS A 146 7.12 18.10 19.34
CA LYS A 146 7.66 19.42 19.67
C LYS A 146 7.23 20.44 18.64
N PRO A 147 7.06 21.73 19.02
CA PRO A 147 6.79 22.80 18.05
C PRO A 147 7.88 22.97 16.98
N SER A 148 9.10 22.49 17.25
CA SER A 148 10.23 22.51 16.33
C SER A 148 10.25 21.35 15.32
N ASP A 149 9.39 20.35 15.50
CA ASP A 149 9.39 19.17 14.63
C ASP A 149 8.69 19.49 13.29
N ASP A 150 9.35 19.15 12.18
CA ASP A 150 8.74 19.21 10.85
C ASP A 150 7.87 17.97 10.62
N LEU A 151 6.55 18.17 10.68
CA LEU A 151 5.56 17.10 10.49
C LEU A 151 5.58 16.52 9.08
N GLU A 152 5.79 17.34 8.06
CA GLU A 152 5.80 16.87 6.67
C GLU A 152 7.06 16.02 6.41
N ASP A 153 8.22 16.43 6.94
CA ASP A 153 9.44 15.61 6.89
C ASP A 153 9.26 14.28 7.63
N LEU A 154 8.70 14.30 8.85
CA LEU A 154 8.43 13.08 9.63
C LEU A 154 7.52 12.11 8.86
N VAL A 155 6.45 12.63 8.26
CA VAL A 155 5.49 11.84 7.47
C VAL A 155 6.14 11.31 6.20
N SER A 156 6.84 12.16 5.45
CA SER A 156 7.52 11.79 4.20
C SER A 156 8.56 10.70 4.42
N ARG A 157 9.36 10.78 5.49
CA ARG A 157 10.37 9.77 5.83
C ARG A 157 9.74 8.47 6.32
N ALA A 158 8.84 8.52 7.30
CA ALA A 158 8.30 7.30 7.89
C ALA A 158 7.35 6.54 6.93
N LEU A 159 6.66 7.23 6.04
CA LEU A 159 5.79 6.64 5.02
C LEU A 159 6.45 6.57 3.63
N HIS A 160 7.78 6.71 3.57
CA HIS A 160 8.51 6.61 2.31
C HIS A 160 8.21 5.27 1.64
N THR A 161 7.82 5.31 0.35
CA THR A 161 7.27 4.14 -0.37
C THR A 161 8.19 2.92 -0.29
N ASN A 162 9.51 3.11 -0.44
CA ASN A 162 10.47 2.01 -0.37
C ASN A 162 10.59 1.43 1.04
N LEU A 163 10.48 2.26 2.09
CA LEU A 163 10.56 1.82 3.47
C LEU A 163 9.33 0.99 3.82
N VAL A 164 8.14 1.49 3.44
CA VAL A 164 6.87 0.76 3.57
C VAL A 164 6.95 -0.57 2.83
N GLY A 165 7.37 -0.57 1.55
CA GLY A 165 7.47 -1.80 0.77
C GLY A 165 8.49 -2.79 1.32
N GLN A 166 9.63 -2.32 1.80
CA GLN A 166 10.65 -3.17 2.41
C GLN A 166 10.16 -3.80 3.71
N HIS A 167 9.65 -3.01 4.65
CA HIS A 167 9.36 -3.52 6.00
C HIS A 167 7.98 -4.12 6.13
N ILE A 168 6.96 -3.45 5.61
CA ILE A 168 5.59 -3.95 5.67
C ILE A 168 5.38 -5.01 4.59
N GLY A 169 5.96 -4.82 3.40
CA GLY A 169 5.81 -5.78 2.30
C GLY A 169 6.46 -7.13 2.56
N ASP A 170 7.54 -7.16 3.34
CA ASP A 170 8.18 -8.39 3.80
C ASP A 170 7.30 -9.13 4.82
N VAL A 171 6.88 -8.45 5.90
CA VAL A 171 6.00 -9.01 6.94
C VAL A 171 4.68 -9.50 6.37
N TRP A 172 4.08 -8.76 5.43
CA TRP A 172 2.82 -9.14 4.79
C TRP A 172 3.02 -10.10 3.63
N GLY A 173 4.24 -10.35 3.16
CA GLY A 173 4.53 -11.23 2.04
C GLY A 173 3.99 -10.73 0.69
N VAL A 174 3.82 -9.41 0.51
CA VAL A 174 3.18 -8.79 -0.65
C VAL A 174 3.90 -9.15 -1.95
N GLY A 175 5.22 -9.31 -1.90
CA GLY A 175 6.03 -9.61 -3.09
C GLY A 175 5.64 -10.91 -3.80
N ARG A 176 5.07 -11.88 -3.07
CA ARG A 176 4.66 -13.18 -3.62
C ARG A 176 3.35 -13.11 -4.42
N GLU A 177 2.48 -12.16 -4.06
CA GLU A 177 1.13 -12.03 -4.60
C GLU A 177 1.02 -10.92 -5.66
N LEU A 178 2.04 -10.05 -5.71
CA LEU A 178 2.13 -8.90 -6.59
C LEU A 178 2.39 -9.32 -8.04
N VAL A 179 1.56 -8.81 -8.95
CA VAL A 179 1.69 -8.96 -10.39
C VAL A 179 2.43 -7.73 -10.94
N TRP A 180 3.71 -7.90 -11.23
CA TRP A 180 4.57 -6.83 -11.74
C TRP A 180 5.69 -7.39 -12.63
N GLU A 181 6.31 -6.53 -13.43
CA GLU A 181 7.50 -6.86 -14.23
C GLU A 181 8.68 -5.96 -13.82
N PRO A 182 9.86 -6.53 -13.52
CA PRO A 182 11.04 -5.76 -13.13
C PRO A 182 11.64 -5.00 -14.31
N ASN A 183 12.07 -3.76 -14.07
CA ASN A 183 12.82 -2.98 -15.05
C ASN A 183 14.31 -3.34 -15.05
N ALA A 184 14.62 -4.64 -15.17
CA ALA A 184 15.97 -5.14 -15.23
C ALA A 184 16.08 -6.27 -16.26
N PRO A 185 17.18 -6.35 -17.03
CA PRO A 185 17.39 -7.44 -17.98
C PRO A 185 17.47 -8.78 -17.23
N SER A 186 16.83 -9.82 -17.77
CA SER A 186 16.75 -11.15 -17.16
C SER A 186 18.12 -11.73 -16.78
N SER A 187 19.17 -11.41 -17.56
CA SER A 187 20.55 -11.85 -17.28
C SER A 187 21.14 -11.35 -15.95
N ARG A 188 20.62 -10.25 -15.39
CA ARG A 188 21.03 -9.74 -14.07
C ARG A 188 20.30 -10.43 -12.92
N LEU A 189 19.14 -11.02 -13.17
CA LEU A 189 18.33 -11.68 -12.14
C LEU A 189 18.93 -13.03 -11.72
N ASP A 190 19.68 -13.70 -12.59
CA ASP A 190 20.18 -15.07 -12.36
C ASP A 190 21.36 -15.17 -11.38
N LYS A 191 22.12 -14.08 -11.13
CA LYS A 191 23.36 -14.12 -10.33
C LYS A 191 23.18 -13.71 -8.87
N ASN A 192 22.23 -12.82 -8.58
CA ASN A 192 21.86 -12.38 -7.23
C ASN A 192 20.43 -11.83 -7.28
N ALA A 193 19.45 -12.74 -7.32
CA ALA A 193 18.05 -12.40 -7.55
C ALA A 193 17.54 -11.35 -6.55
N ALA A 194 17.88 -11.46 -5.26
CA ALA A 194 17.41 -10.52 -4.24
C ALA A 194 17.98 -9.11 -4.42
N ALA A 195 19.29 -8.96 -4.66
CA ALA A 195 19.89 -7.65 -4.91
C ALA A 195 19.42 -7.05 -6.25
N ALA A 196 19.27 -7.90 -7.28
CA ALA A 196 18.80 -7.49 -8.58
C ALA A 196 17.33 -7.04 -8.56
N LEU A 197 16.45 -7.73 -7.83
CA LEU A 197 15.05 -7.33 -7.65
C LEU A 197 14.92 -6.03 -6.86
N ARG A 198 15.75 -5.85 -5.82
CA ARG A 198 15.83 -4.58 -5.10
C ARG A 198 16.24 -3.44 -6.03
N ALA A 199 17.31 -3.63 -6.80
CA ALA A 199 17.75 -2.66 -7.80
C ALA A 199 16.70 -2.42 -8.90
N ALA A 200 15.87 -3.43 -9.21
CA ALA A 200 14.77 -3.33 -10.17
C ALA A 200 13.52 -2.62 -9.62
N GLY A 201 13.52 -2.20 -8.36
CA GLY A 201 12.44 -1.42 -7.76
C GLY A 201 11.38 -2.23 -7.00
N LEU A 202 11.68 -3.48 -6.60
CA LEU A 202 10.73 -4.34 -5.87
C LEU A 202 10.08 -3.62 -4.67
N TYR A 203 10.88 -2.96 -3.82
CA TYR A 203 10.36 -2.27 -2.63
C TYR A 203 9.46 -1.09 -2.98
N LYS A 204 9.72 -0.40 -4.10
CA LYS A 204 8.82 0.65 -4.56
C LYS A 204 7.46 0.08 -4.92
N VAL A 205 7.45 -0.99 -5.71
CA VAL A 205 6.21 -1.61 -6.20
C VAL A 205 5.42 -2.25 -5.05
N GLN A 206 6.10 -2.90 -4.10
CA GLN A 206 5.47 -3.41 -2.88
C GLN A 206 4.85 -2.29 -2.04
N GLY A 207 5.58 -1.17 -1.88
CA GLY A 207 5.08 0.00 -1.14
C GLY A 207 3.82 0.59 -1.78
N GLU A 208 3.79 0.69 -3.11
CA GLU A 208 2.61 1.14 -3.85
C GLU A 208 1.43 0.17 -3.71
N ALA A 209 1.68 -1.14 -3.69
CA ALA A 209 0.65 -2.15 -3.47
C ALA A 209 0.07 -2.08 -2.04
N ILE A 210 0.90 -1.86 -1.02
CA ILE A 210 0.44 -1.67 0.38
C ILE A 210 -0.42 -0.42 0.48
N GLN A 211 0.02 0.69 -0.11
CA GLN A 211 -0.80 1.90 -0.20
C GLN A 211 -2.11 1.61 -0.92
N ALA A 212 -2.10 0.85 -2.01
CA ALA A 212 -3.32 0.46 -2.72
C ALA A 212 -4.26 -0.41 -1.87
N MET A 213 -3.73 -1.31 -1.04
CA MET A 213 -4.55 -2.09 -0.09
C MET A 213 -5.26 -1.18 0.90
N ILE A 214 -4.54 -0.22 1.50
CA ILE A 214 -5.15 0.76 2.42
C ILE A 214 -6.20 1.63 1.69
N GLY A 215 -5.90 2.07 0.47
CA GLY A 215 -6.85 2.83 -0.36
C GLY A 215 -8.10 2.02 -0.73
N ALA A 216 -7.96 0.72 -1.01
CA ALA A 216 -9.07 -0.18 -1.28
C ALA A 216 -9.93 -0.43 -0.03
N ILE A 217 -9.29 -0.58 1.14
CA ILE A 217 -10.02 -0.68 2.42
C ILE A 217 -10.78 0.62 2.69
N TYR A 218 -10.16 1.78 2.50
CA TYR A 218 -10.84 3.06 2.64
C TYR A 218 -12.04 3.17 1.68
N HIS A 219 -11.87 2.76 0.43
CA HIS A 219 -12.93 2.81 -0.57
C HIS A 219 -14.10 1.86 -0.26
N GLN A 220 -13.84 0.64 0.19
CA GLN A 220 -14.88 -0.38 0.43
C GLN A 220 -15.52 -0.28 1.82
N TYR A 221 -14.73 0.09 2.83
CA TYR A 221 -15.11 0.02 4.25
C TYR A 221 -15.12 1.37 4.95
N GLY A 222 -14.72 2.44 4.26
CA GLY A 222 -14.70 3.79 4.78
C GLY A 222 -13.50 4.10 5.68
N GLY A 223 -13.47 5.36 6.14
CA GLY A 223 -12.33 5.90 6.89
C GLY A 223 -12.08 5.20 8.23
N ALA A 224 -13.14 4.88 8.98
CA ALA A 224 -13.01 4.28 10.31
C ALA A 224 -12.27 2.93 10.27
N VAL A 225 -12.63 2.04 9.33
CA VAL A 225 -11.96 0.74 9.19
C VAL A 225 -10.52 0.91 8.73
N ALA A 226 -10.27 1.78 7.74
CA ALA A 226 -8.90 2.07 7.29
C ALA A 226 -8.02 2.66 8.40
N LEU A 227 -8.60 3.51 9.29
CA LEU A 227 -7.90 4.09 10.43
C LEU A 227 -7.48 3.01 11.44
N ARG A 228 -8.37 2.04 11.71
CA ARG A 228 -8.03 0.90 12.57
C ARG A 228 -6.91 0.08 11.97
N VAL A 229 -7.01 -0.28 10.69
CA VAL A 229 -5.95 -1.02 9.98
C VAL A 229 -4.62 -0.25 10.04
N PHE A 230 -4.65 1.07 9.86
CA PHE A 230 -3.44 1.88 9.97
C PHE A 230 -2.80 1.76 11.37
N HIS A 231 -3.58 1.96 12.43
CA HIS A 231 -3.05 1.94 13.79
C HIS A 231 -2.65 0.56 14.31
N THR A 232 -3.30 -0.52 13.86
CA THR A 232 -3.03 -1.88 14.34
C THR A 232 -2.05 -2.65 13.46
N ARG A 233 -2.09 -2.46 12.13
CA ARG A 233 -1.33 -3.27 11.17
C ARG A 233 -0.16 -2.54 10.51
N VAL A 234 -0.27 -1.23 10.32
CA VAL A 234 0.75 -0.44 9.59
C VAL A 234 1.70 0.25 10.55
N LEU A 235 1.17 1.11 11.43
CA LEU A 235 1.94 1.99 12.29
C LEU A 235 2.94 1.24 13.20
N PRO A 236 2.61 0.08 13.80
CA PRO A 236 3.56 -0.70 14.57
C PRO A 236 4.75 -1.23 13.77
N LEU A 237 4.58 -1.42 12.45
CA LEU A 237 5.64 -1.89 11.56
C LEU A 237 6.55 -0.75 11.06
N LEU A 238 6.24 0.51 11.40
CA LEU A 238 7.09 1.67 11.10
C LEU A 238 8.12 1.95 12.21
N LEU A 239 8.17 1.11 13.26
CA LEU A 239 9.11 1.21 14.38
C LEU A 239 10.51 0.67 14.01
N VAL A 240 11.01 1.09 12.86
CA VAL A 240 12.25 0.61 12.21
C VAL A 240 13.26 1.75 12.02
N LYS A 241 14.50 1.41 11.69
CA LYS A 241 15.53 2.42 11.37
C LYS A 241 15.12 3.20 10.11
N GLY A 242 15.16 4.53 10.19
CA GLY A 242 14.70 5.42 9.12
C GLY A 242 13.18 5.65 9.08
N GLY A 243 12.42 4.91 9.88
CA GLY A 243 10.98 5.08 10.05
C GLY A 243 10.66 6.12 11.12
N LEU A 244 9.68 5.81 11.98
CA LEU A 244 9.22 6.71 13.04
C LEU A 244 10.31 6.86 14.15
N PRO A 245 10.63 8.09 14.60
CA PRO A 245 11.58 8.30 15.70
C PRO A 245 11.18 7.60 16.99
N LYS A 246 12.18 7.14 17.75
CA LYS A 246 12.00 6.34 18.98
C LYS A 246 11.14 7.03 20.05
N VAL A 247 11.11 8.37 20.07
CA VAL A 247 10.31 9.15 21.04
C VAL A 247 8.82 8.84 20.93
N PHE A 248 8.33 8.48 19.74
CA PHE A 248 6.91 8.18 19.50
C PHE A 248 6.56 6.69 19.68
N HIS A 249 7.53 5.81 19.94
CA HIS A 249 7.29 4.36 19.94
C HIS A 249 6.33 3.91 21.04
N LYS A 250 6.37 4.57 22.21
CA LYS A 250 5.41 4.29 23.30
C LYS A 250 3.99 4.68 22.89
N ASP A 251 3.83 5.82 22.22
CA ASP A 251 2.53 6.31 21.76
C ASP A 251 1.94 5.40 20.68
N VAL A 252 2.77 4.87 19.77
CA VAL A 252 2.32 3.88 18.78
C VAL A 252 1.77 2.63 19.45
N LYS A 253 2.47 2.09 20.45
CA LYS A 253 2.02 0.91 21.19
C LYS A 253 0.70 1.19 21.91
N ALA A 254 0.64 2.29 22.66
CA ALA A 254 -0.58 2.68 23.36
C ALA A 254 -1.79 2.86 22.41
N GLN A 255 -1.56 3.47 21.25
CA GLN A 255 -2.61 3.65 20.25
C GLN A 255 -3.01 2.34 19.57
N CYS A 256 -2.07 1.44 19.30
CA CYS A 256 -2.35 0.09 18.80
C CYS A 256 -3.19 -0.71 19.81
N ASP A 257 -2.79 -0.70 21.09
CA ASP A 257 -3.49 -1.38 22.17
C ASP A 257 -4.91 -0.85 22.34
N LYS A 258 -5.11 0.47 22.23
CA LYS A 258 -6.44 1.12 22.25
C LYS A 258 -7.38 0.59 21.17
N PHE A 259 -6.86 0.16 20.03
CA PHE A 259 -7.67 -0.43 18.95
C PHE A 259 -7.80 -1.96 19.04
N GLY A 260 -7.29 -2.59 20.10
CA GLY A 260 -7.32 -4.02 20.33
C GLY A 260 -6.02 -4.75 19.99
N GLY A 261 -4.92 -4.02 19.81
CA GLY A 261 -3.61 -4.58 19.47
C GLY A 261 -3.47 -4.93 17.98
N PRO A 262 -2.36 -5.60 17.59
CA PRO A 262 -2.07 -5.92 16.19
C PRO A 262 -3.15 -6.79 15.54
N GLU A 263 -3.79 -7.68 16.30
CA GLU A 263 -4.90 -8.53 15.82
C GLU A 263 -6.28 -8.00 16.23
N GLY A 264 -6.36 -6.73 16.63
CA GLY A 264 -7.61 -6.10 17.05
C GLY A 264 -8.69 -6.19 15.95
N PRO A 265 -9.98 -6.28 16.35
CA PRO A 265 -11.07 -6.45 15.38
C PRO A 265 -11.08 -5.25 14.43
N LEU A 266 -11.28 -5.48 13.13
CA LEU A 266 -11.33 -4.37 12.17
C LEU A 266 -12.73 -3.77 12.05
N LEU A 267 -13.76 -4.59 12.21
CA LEU A 267 -15.15 -4.16 12.27
C LEU A 267 -15.55 -3.94 13.73
N VAL A 268 -16.02 -2.74 14.08
CA VAL A 268 -16.74 -2.55 15.36
C VAL A 268 -18.20 -2.92 15.07
N PRO A 269 -18.84 -3.81 15.84
CA PRO A 269 -20.28 -3.95 15.79
C PRO A 269 -20.89 -2.56 15.92
N ARG A 270 -21.66 -2.15 14.92
CA ARG A 270 -22.44 -0.92 15.05
C ARG A 270 -23.37 -1.20 16.22
N GLU A 271 -23.18 -0.54 17.35
CA GLU A 271 -24.20 -0.53 18.39
C GLU A 271 -25.48 -0.07 17.68
N GLU A 272 -26.41 -1.00 17.46
CA GLU A 272 -27.75 -0.69 17.01
C GLU A 272 -28.27 0.32 18.03
N LYS A 273 -28.25 1.59 17.65
CA LYS A 273 -28.74 2.63 18.54
C LYS A 273 -30.16 2.26 18.93
N ALA A 274 -30.34 2.20 20.25
CA ALA A 274 -31.58 2.09 21.00
C ALA A 274 -32.76 2.78 20.29
N PRO A 275 -33.99 2.25 20.46
CA PRO A 275 -35.17 2.64 19.71
C PRO A 275 -35.27 4.16 19.58
N VAL A 276 -35.49 4.60 18.34
CA VAL A 276 -35.93 5.94 17.99
C VAL A 276 -36.95 6.37 19.03
N LEU A 277 -36.60 7.37 19.85
CA LEU A 277 -37.56 8.01 20.75
C LEU A 277 -38.74 8.40 19.87
N GLU A 278 -39.89 7.78 20.13
CA GLU A 278 -41.15 8.06 19.46
C GLU A 278 -41.30 9.57 19.33
N GLU A 279 -41.63 10.01 18.12
CA GLU A 279 -41.95 11.40 17.80
C GLU A 279 -42.86 11.96 18.90
N SER A 280 -42.32 12.87 19.70
CA SER A 280 -43.11 13.70 20.59
C SER A 280 -44.12 14.43 19.72
N LYS A 281 -45.40 14.09 19.88
CA LYS A 281 -46.53 14.70 19.18
C LYS A 281 -46.38 16.22 19.16
N PRO A 282 -46.66 16.88 18.03
CA PRO A 282 -46.56 18.32 17.92
C PRO A 282 -47.46 18.98 18.99
N VAL A 283 -46.84 19.72 19.91
CA VAL A 283 -47.53 20.60 20.84
C VAL A 283 -48.20 21.67 19.99
N THR A 284 -49.53 21.60 19.89
CA THR A 284 -50.33 22.63 19.23
C THR A 284 -50.27 23.88 20.12
N PRO A 285 -49.75 25.02 19.62
CA PRO A 285 -49.78 26.25 20.39
C PRO A 285 -51.24 26.69 20.54
N LYS A 286 -51.71 26.81 21.79
CA LYS A 286 -52.95 27.51 22.09
C LYS A 286 -52.74 28.97 21.70
N LEU A 287 -53.38 29.39 20.62
CA LEU A 287 -53.59 30.81 20.30
C LEU A 287 -54.53 31.38 21.37
N GLU A 288 -53.96 32.07 22.35
CA GLU A 288 -54.69 33.07 23.13
C GLU A 288 -55.08 34.20 22.17
N MET A 289 -56.39 34.40 22.00
CA MET A 289 -56.95 35.52 21.26
C MET A 289 -56.91 36.75 22.17
N ASP A 290 -56.04 37.70 21.84
CA ASP A 290 -56.03 39.05 22.40
C ASP A 290 -57.30 39.83 22.00
N ASP A 291 -57.66 40.74 22.91
CA ASP A 291 -58.89 41.52 23.03
C ASP A 291 -59.36 42.31 21.78
N PRO A 292 -60.67 42.59 21.66
CA PRO A 292 -61.23 43.39 20.58
C PRO A 292 -60.82 44.88 20.66
N PRO A 293 -60.74 45.58 19.52
CA PRO A 293 -60.28 46.96 19.46
C PRO A 293 -61.29 47.94 20.06
N VAL A 294 -60.77 48.93 20.79
CA VAL A 294 -61.52 50.08 21.34
C VAL A 294 -61.90 51.04 20.19
N PRO A 295 -63.15 51.51 20.11
CA PRO A 295 -63.61 52.37 19.03
C PRO A 295 -63.19 53.84 19.22
N PHE A 296 -62.86 54.50 18.12
CA PHE A 296 -62.93 55.96 17.94
C PHE A 296 -63.79 56.27 16.72
#